data_AF-A0A7S0EJG5-F1
#
_entry.id   AF-A0A7S0EJG5-F1
#
_cell.length_a   1.000
_cell.length_b   1.000
_cell.length_c   1.000
_cell.angle_alpha   90.00
_cell.angle_beta   90.00
_cell.angle_gamma   90.00
#
_symmetry.space_group_name_H-M   'P 1'
#
loop_
_entity.id
_entity.type
_entity.pdbx_description
1 polymer ?
#
loop_
_entity_poly.entity_id
_entity_poly.type
_entity_poly.pdbx_seq_one_letter_code
_entity_poly.pdbx_strand_id
1 'polypeptide(L)'
;AALRRLELLELQRGRRLSPYEPLAAEYICGGKDHHAGLAPKLRGVNLGGWLVLEPWVTPSLFYQFEGKPPPQTAMDHYTFCSILGPREGNRQLREHWRKWVTEGDLRALVDQGINTLRIPVGDWMWQPYSPYTGCTAGAVYELQRLLRTCDRLGLRVLIDMHGVRRSQNGFDNSGHAANVTWAADGQSFTHWPTRSAGWQGSFDPSTMTYSAINWNNIRTTVQVLQQIATTLQSFNAVLGLEALNEPWQYTPLDVLKAFYWDAYWAVRAAAPHWLFVIQDSFRLEAWSGFMKGCPGVAIDTHVYQAWFDVQSQQTFLDDACSWRKRIRAVQASTLPVLVGEWSLATDSCAMWLNGFHDNAPGFPKVTCGSMPCPQPYVTGIAGPSMGMALGPHGTGTSAPANGQCAVSKPWDNEAAYEPVLAAHKVSAFEEAAGWFFFNFKGELQTHWSWQASMAAGWLPPNVTSMPAPLLNVCQAGEPDELAPAASTDLPWYNALPTRSGSPLLMLMGVGLGTLVSVAVLLKLILSVLVRSGVRADPKQLQLPPRLLLLAKRSQGHRRAGLGVLGLKQRVSSRSLAQLAFPLMSAQHAITEADEDLLMTGESAGDEEPLR
;
A
#
# COMPACT_ATOMS: atom_id res chain seq x y z
N ALA A 1 -2.25 -39.85 5.05
CA ALA A 1 -3.36 -39.46 5.94
C ALA A 1 -3.01 -39.63 7.42
N ALA A 2 -2.62 -40.82 7.90
CA ALA A 2 -2.24 -41.04 9.30
C ALA A 2 -0.99 -40.26 9.75
N LEU A 3 0.06 -40.22 8.92
CA LEU A 3 1.26 -39.38 9.15
C LEU A 3 0.92 -37.89 9.27
N ARG A 4 0.07 -37.37 8.37
CA ARG A 4 -0.40 -35.97 8.41
C ARG A 4 -1.25 -35.64 9.65
N ARG A 5 -2.00 -36.60 10.17
CA ARG A 5 -2.75 -36.45 11.43
C ARG A 5 -1.81 -36.41 12.64
N LEU A 6 -0.69 -37.12 12.57
CA LEU A 6 0.40 -37.10 13.55
C LEU A 6 1.16 -35.76 13.50
N GLU A 7 1.43 -35.23 12.31
CA GLU A 7 2.04 -33.90 12.11
C GLU A 7 1.16 -32.77 12.68
N LEU A 8 -0.15 -32.84 12.46
CA LEU A 8 -1.13 -31.92 13.08
C LEU A 8 -1.18 -32.01 14.61
N LEU A 9 -1.03 -33.22 15.17
CA LEU A 9 -0.96 -33.42 16.62
C LEU A 9 0.34 -32.87 17.22
N GLU A 10 1.46 -32.94 16.50
CA GLU A 10 2.74 -32.35 16.94
C GLU A 10 2.74 -30.82 16.83
N LEU A 11 2.07 -30.25 15.82
CA LEU A 11 1.76 -28.82 15.70
C LEU A 11 0.90 -28.30 16.87
N GLN A 12 -0.11 -29.07 17.28
CA GLN A 12 -0.94 -28.77 18.45
C GLN A 12 -0.17 -28.89 19.78
N ARG A 13 0.92 -29.67 19.81
CA ARG A 13 1.79 -29.87 21.00
C ARG A 13 2.99 -28.93 21.05
N GLY A 14 3.08 -27.95 20.14
CA GLY A 14 4.16 -26.97 20.15
C GLY A 14 5.54 -27.55 19.84
N ARG A 15 5.62 -28.77 19.29
CA ARG A 15 6.88 -29.37 18.81
C ARG A 15 7.09 -29.00 17.34
N ARG A 16 8.33 -28.69 16.99
CA ARG A 16 8.74 -28.50 15.59
C ARG A 16 8.37 -29.76 14.83
N LEU A 17 7.81 -29.63 13.63
CA LEU A 17 7.87 -30.71 12.66
C LEU A 17 9.35 -30.98 12.36
N SER A 18 9.90 -31.95 13.08
CA SER A 18 11.16 -32.65 12.79
C SER A 18 12.49 -31.88 12.91
N PRO A 19 13.53 -32.48 13.51
CA PRO A 19 14.93 -32.08 13.37
C PRO A 19 15.60 -32.63 12.09
N TYR A 20 14.83 -33.09 11.10
CA TYR A 20 15.39 -33.59 9.83
C TYR A 20 15.37 -32.51 8.75
N GLU A 21 16.49 -32.45 8.03
CA GLU A 21 16.81 -31.79 6.75
C GLU A 21 15.63 -31.47 5.79
N PRO A 22 15.80 -30.46 4.91
CA PRO A 22 14.76 -29.92 4.04
C PRO A 22 14.16 -31.00 3.12
N LEU A 23 12.99 -31.54 3.49
CA LEU A 23 12.28 -32.58 2.74
C LEU A 23 10.94 -32.11 2.17
N ALA A 24 10.95 -30.91 1.59
CA ALA A 24 10.47 -30.74 0.23
C ALA A 24 11.48 -29.80 -0.44
N ALA A 25 12.32 -30.32 -1.33
CA ALA A 25 13.34 -29.50 -1.99
C ALA A 25 12.75 -28.28 -2.75
N GLU A 26 11.42 -28.22 -2.96
CA GLU A 26 10.79 -27.18 -3.79
C GLU A 26 9.44 -26.60 -3.28
N TYR A 27 8.92 -26.92 -2.08
CA TYR A 27 7.58 -26.45 -1.62
C TYR A 27 6.46 -26.57 -2.67
N ILE A 28 6.39 -27.72 -3.36
CA ILE A 28 5.43 -28.01 -4.44
C ILE A 28 4.43 -29.10 -4.04
N CYS A 29 3.28 -29.17 -4.71
CA CYS A 29 2.32 -30.26 -4.56
C CYS A 29 2.25 -31.11 -5.84
N GLY A 30 2.07 -32.42 -5.70
CA GLY A 30 2.00 -33.37 -6.84
C GLY A 30 0.70 -33.36 -7.65
N GLY A 31 -0.11 -32.31 -7.56
CA GLY A 31 -1.37 -32.19 -8.29
C GLY A 31 -1.13 -31.96 -9.79
N LYS A 32 -1.90 -32.64 -10.64
CA LYS A 32 -1.88 -32.44 -12.11
C LYS A 32 -2.73 -31.25 -12.57
N ASP A 33 -3.57 -30.71 -11.69
CA ASP A 33 -4.49 -29.62 -12.00
C ASP A 33 -3.76 -28.29 -11.91
N HIS A 34 -3.10 -27.95 -13.00
CA HIS A 34 -2.59 -26.63 -13.27
C HIS A 34 -3.75 -25.66 -13.53
N HIS A 35 -3.83 -24.61 -12.73
CA HIS A 35 -4.51 -23.35 -13.05
C HIS A 35 -5.97 -23.46 -13.53
N ALA A 36 -6.85 -24.08 -12.75
CA ALA A 36 -8.27 -23.73 -12.86
C ALA A 36 -8.42 -22.29 -12.36
N GLY A 37 -8.60 -21.33 -13.27
CA GLY A 37 -8.88 -19.93 -12.91
C GLY A 37 -10.06 -19.86 -11.93
N LEU A 38 -10.01 -18.93 -10.99
CA LEU A 38 -11.09 -18.71 -10.04
C LEU A 38 -12.35 -18.28 -10.81
N ALA A 39 -13.32 -19.17 -10.90
CA ALA A 39 -14.58 -18.94 -11.59
C ALA A 39 -15.75 -18.90 -10.59
N PRO A 40 -16.64 -17.89 -10.66
CA PRO A 40 -16.53 -16.68 -11.49
C PRO A 40 -15.36 -15.78 -11.06
N LYS A 41 -14.92 -14.88 -11.95
CA LYS A 41 -13.85 -13.91 -11.67
C LYS A 41 -14.21 -13.05 -10.46
N LEU A 42 -13.25 -12.86 -9.55
CA LEU A 42 -13.48 -12.07 -8.34
C LEU A 42 -13.40 -10.58 -8.69
N ARG A 43 -14.51 -9.86 -8.48
CA ARG A 43 -14.61 -8.42 -8.66
C ARG A 43 -15.08 -7.85 -7.33
N GLY A 44 -14.14 -7.30 -6.58
CA GLY A 44 -14.33 -7.07 -5.17
C GLY A 44 -13.94 -5.69 -4.68
N VAL A 45 -14.24 -5.48 -3.40
CA VAL A 45 -13.79 -4.34 -2.61
C VAL A 45 -13.27 -4.84 -1.27
N ASN A 46 -12.37 -4.08 -0.67
CA ASN A 46 -11.93 -4.29 0.71
C ASN A 46 -12.98 -3.69 1.67
N LEU A 47 -13.10 -4.28 2.87
CA LEU A 47 -13.82 -3.69 4.01
C LEU A 47 -12.84 -3.13 5.05
N GLY A 48 -11.90 -2.30 4.60
CA GLY A 48 -10.89 -1.60 5.39
C GLY A 48 -11.52 -0.63 6.41
N GLY A 49 -10.76 -0.35 7.47
CA GLY A 49 -11.19 0.49 8.59
C GLY A 49 -12.34 -0.08 9.43
N TRP A 50 -12.72 -1.37 9.29
CA TRP A 50 -13.84 -1.99 10.03
C TRP A 50 -13.41 -2.78 11.27
N LEU A 51 -12.84 -3.97 11.08
CA LEU A 51 -12.38 -4.83 12.18
C LEU A 51 -10.92 -4.56 12.55
N VAL A 52 -10.18 -3.93 11.63
CA VAL A 52 -8.86 -3.35 11.84
C VAL A 52 -8.97 -1.86 11.55
N LEU A 53 -8.67 -1.03 12.54
CA LEU A 53 -8.81 0.41 12.43
C LEU A 53 -7.64 1.01 11.68
N GLU A 54 -7.93 1.93 10.78
CA GLU A 54 -6.96 2.76 10.07
C GLU A 54 -7.36 4.23 10.27
N PRO A 55 -6.52 5.06 10.91
CA PRO A 55 -6.89 6.43 11.24
C PRO A 55 -7.31 7.27 10.04
N TRP A 56 -6.72 7.03 8.86
CA TRP A 56 -7.02 7.80 7.66
C TRP A 56 -8.32 7.39 6.96
N VAL A 57 -8.77 6.15 7.16
CA VAL A 57 -10.04 5.63 6.62
C VAL A 57 -11.21 6.12 7.47
N THR A 58 -11.05 6.08 8.80
CA THR A 58 -12.04 6.53 9.80
C THR A 58 -11.49 7.59 10.76
N PRO A 59 -11.08 8.77 10.26
CA PRO A 59 -10.46 9.82 11.06
C PRO A 59 -11.32 10.31 12.21
N SER A 60 -12.65 10.24 12.09
CA SER A 60 -13.54 10.74 13.13
C SER A 60 -13.47 9.94 14.42
N LEU A 61 -13.00 8.69 14.39
CA LEU A 61 -12.69 7.91 15.59
C LEU A 61 -11.44 8.41 16.32
N PHE A 62 -10.52 9.06 15.60
CA PHE A 62 -9.19 9.41 16.09
C PHE A 62 -9.05 10.88 16.51
N TYR A 63 -10.01 11.75 16.20
CA TYR A 63 -10.01 13.15 16.64
C TYR A 63 -9.82 13.33 18.15
N GLN A 64 -10.35 12.42 18.96
CA GLN A 64 -10.18 12.44 20.41
C GLN A 64 -8.73 12.29 20.89
N PHE A 65 -7.78 11.95 20.01
CA PHE A 65 -6.36 11.80 20.31
C PHE A 65 -5.50 12.92 19.73
N GLU A 66 -6.09 13.87 19.00
CA GLU A 66 -5.38 15.03 18.48
C GLU A 66 -4.82 15.90 19.61
N GLY A 67 -3.64 16.48 19.37
CA GLY A 67 -2.98 17.41 20.30
C GLY A 67 -2.54 16.79 21.63
N LYS A 68 -2.67 15.47 21.79
CA LYS A 68 -2.22 14.75 22.99
C LYS A 68 -0.79 14.27 22.82
N PRO A 69 0.07 14.39 23.85
CA PRO A 69 1.39 13.79 23.83
C PRO A 69 1.35 12.32 24.22
N PRO A 70 2.42 11.56 23.96
CA PRO A 70 2.59 10.21 24.50
C PRO A 70 2.44 10.20 26.04
N PRO A 71 1.83 9.15 26.62
CA PRO A 71 1.25 7.96 25.98
C PRO A 71 -0.24 8.11 25.61
N GLN A 72 -0.76 9.34 25.50
CA GLN A 72 -2.20 9.61 25.32
C GLN A 72 -2.63 9.74 23.85
N THR A 73 -1.71 9.56 22.91
CA THR A 73 -1.93 9.62 21.46
C THR A 73 -2.20 8.22 20.91
N ALA A 74 -3.37 7.99 20.32
CA ALA A 74 -3.62 6.77 19.56
C ALA A 74 -3.35 7.02 18.07
N MET A 75 -2.43 6.24 17.51
CA MET A 75 -2.04 6.31 16.10
C MET A 75 -2.44 5.07 15.30
N ASP A 76 -2.94 4.04 15.97
CA ASP A 76 -3.31 2.76 15.40
C ASP A 76 -4.31 2.04 16.32
N HIS A 77 -4.75 0.84 15.94
CA HIS A 77 -5.70 0.05 16.73
C HIS A 77 -5.13 -0.38 18.09
N TYR A 78 -3.82 -0.66 18.18
CA TYR A 78 -3.16 -1.08 19.41
C TYR A 78 -3.19 0.04 20.47
N THR A 79 -2.76 1.24 20.09
CA THR A 79 -2.74 2.42 20.96
C THR A 79 -4.14 2.91 21.28
N PHE A 80 -5.10 2.79 20.33
CA PHE A 80 -6.52 3.02 20.60
C PHE A 80 -7.02 2.17 21.77
N CYS A 81 -6.76 0.86 21.74
CA CYS A 81 -7.13 -0.05 22.81
C CYS A 81 -6.32 0.17 24.09
N SER A 82 -5.05 0.55 23.97
CA SER A 82 -4.18 0.83 25.13
C SER A 82 -4.70 2.01 25.94
N ILE A 83 -5.15 3.07 25.26
CA ILE A 83 -5.57 4.33 25.88
C ILE A 83 -7.00 4.24 26.41
N LEU A 84 -7.94 3.74 25.61
CA LEU A 84 -9.35 3.66 26.02
C LEU A 84 -9.63 2.46 26.95
N GLY A 85 -8.77 1.45 26.93
CA GLY A 85 -8.92 0.24 27.70
C GLY A 85 -10.13 -0.61 27.27
N PRO A 86 -10.39 -1.71 28.01
CA PRO A 86 -11.30 -2.76 27.55
C PRO A 86 -12.78 -2.37 27.53
N ARG A 87 -13.20 -1.38 28.33
CA ARG A 87 -14.62 -0.98 28.42
C ARG A 87 -14.96 0.09 27.40
N GLU A 88 -14.24 1.20 27.41
CA GLU A 88 -14.53 2.32 26.53
C GLU A 88 -14.12 2.02 25.08
N GLY A 89 -12.96 1.39 24.88
CA GLY A 89 -12.54 0.93 23.55
C GLY A 89 -13.56 -0.02 22.93
N ASN A 90 -14.09 -0.98 23.70
CA ASN A 90 -15.11 -1.91 23.20
C ASN A 90 -16.46 -1.25 22.93
N ARG A 91 -16.88 -0.27 23.75
CA ARG A 91 -18.09 0.51 23.50
C ARG A 91 -18.01 1.21 22.15
N GLN A 92 -16.92 1.93 21.90
CA GLN A 92 -16.70 2.65 20.64
C GLN A 92 -16.60 1.68 19.45
N LEU A 93 -15.82 0.60 19.58
CA LEU A 93 -15.67 -0.41 18.54
C LEU A 93 -17.00 -1.09 18.17
N ARG A 94 -17.86 -1.44 19.13
CA ARG A 94 -19.17 -2.04 18.84
C ARG A 94 -20.11 -1.10 18.11
N GLU A 95 -20.09 0.18 18.47
CA GLU A 95 -20.87 1.19 17.76
C GLU A 95 -20.34 1.39 16.33
N HIS A 96 -19.01 1.49 16.21
CA HIS A 96 -18.31 1.54 14.93
C HIS A 96 -18.65 0.33 14.04
N TRP A 97 -18.50 -0.90 14.53
CA TRP A 97 -18.74 -2.11 13.73
C TRP A 97 -20.16 -2.20 13.16
N ARG A 98 -21.15 -1.67 13.87
CA ARG A 98 -22.57 -1.68 13.45
C ARG A 98 -22.91 -0.58 12.46
N LYS A 99 -22.24 0.58 12.55
CA LYS A 99 -22.51 1.76 11.73
C LYS A 99 -21.63 1.83 10.50
N TRP A 100 -20.42 1.29 10.56
CA TRP A 100 -19.44 1.36 9.48
C TRP A 100 -19.78 0.41 8.33
N VAL A 101 -20.18 -0.83 8.60
CA VAL A 101 -20.63 -1.75 7.53
C VAL A 101 -22.08 -2.15 7.77
N THR A 102 -22.97 -1.63 6.92
CA THR A 102 -24.41 -1.85 6.99
C THR A 102 -24.89 -2.80 5.87
N GLU A 103 -26.09 -3.38 6.02
CA GLU A 103 -26.69 -4.14 4.92
C GLU A 103 -26.98 -3.26 3.70
N GLY A 104 -27.24 -1.95 3.90
CA GLY A 104 -27.39 -1.00 2.82
C GLY A 104 -26.11 -0.84 1.99
N ASP A 105 -24.96 -0.77 2.65
CA ASP A 105 -23.65 -0.74 1.97
C ASP A 105 -23.47 -2.01 1.11
N LEU A 106 -23.77 -3.19 1.67
CA LEU A 106 -23.62 -4.46 0.96
C LEU A 106 -24.57 -4.59 -0.24
N ARG A 107 -25.82 -4.13 -0.12
CA ARG A 107 -26.78 -4.12 -1.25
C ARG A 107 -26.30 -3.21 -2.37
N ALA A 108 -25.81 -2.02 -2.03
CA ALA A 108 -25.25 -1.10 -3.02
C ALA A 108 -24.09 -1.76 -3.78
N LEU A 109 -23.20 -2.48 -3.09
CA LEU A 109 -22.10 -3.22 -3.75
C LEU A 109 -22.64 -4.31 -4.70
N VAL A 110 -23.65 -5.08 -4.30
CA VAL A 110 -24.29 -6.09 -5.17
C VAL A 110 -24.90 -5.44 -6.42
N ASP A 111 -25.62 -4.33 -6.26
CA ASP A 111 -26.24 -3.61 -7.38
C ASP A 111 -25.19 -3.09 -8.39
N GLN A 112 -23.98 -2.80 -7.90
CA GLN A 112 -22.82 -2.38 -8.69
C GLN A 112 -22.06 -3.57 -9.30
N GLY A 113 -22.51 -4.80 -9.10
CA GLY A 113 -21.91 -6.01 -9.66
C GLY A 113 -20.69 -6.53 -8.89
N ILE A 114 -20.43 -6.01 -7.68
CA ILE A 114 -19.43 -6.58 -6.78
C ILE A 114 -19.92 -7.95 -6.30
N ASN A 115 -19.06 -8.96 -6.42
CA ASN A 115 -19.39 -10.35 -6.07
C ASN A 115 -18.59 -10.90 -4.88
N THR A 116 -17.49 -10.22 -4.51
CA THR A 116 -16.58 -10.69 -3.46
C THR A 116 -16.13 -9.54 -2.58
N LEU A 117 -16.02 -9.78 -1.27
CA LEU A 117 -15.46 -8.83 -0.30
C LEU A 117 -14.14 -9.40 0.23
N ARG A 118 -13.13 -8.55 0.40
CA ARG A 118 -11.93 -8.86 1.19
C ARG A 118 -12.06 -8.20 2.56
N ILE A 119 -11.95 -8.99 3.63
CA ILE A 119 -12.21 -8.51 5.00
C ILE A 119 -10.95 -8.64 5.85
N PRO A 120 -10.28 -7.51 6.14
CA PRO A 120 -9.20 -7.44 7.11
C PRO A 120 -9.63 -7.90 8.50
N VAL A 121 -8.87 -8.82 9.10
CA VAL A 121 -9.01 -9.28 10.49
C VAL A 121 -7.65 -9.34 11.19
N GLY A 122 -7.63 -9.20 12.51
CA GLY A 122 -6.41 -9.35 13.30
C GLY A 122 -6.36 -10.65 14.11
N ASP A 123 -5.17 -11.15 14.40
CA ASP A 123 -4.99 -12.38 15.19
C ASP A 123 -5.59 -12.27 16.61
N TRP A 124 -5.57 -11.07 17.18
CA TRP A 124 -6.14 -10.70 18.47
C TRP A 124 -7.65 -10.94 18.57
N MET A 125 -8.35 -11.15 17.45
CA MET A 125 -9.77 -11.50 17.46
C MET A 125 -10.02 -12.95 17.90
N TRP A 126 -9.07 -13.86 17.63
CA TRP A 126 -9.16 -15.28 18.01
C TRP A 126 -8.30 -15.62 19.22
N GLN A 127 -7.11 -15.03 19.32
CA GLN A 127 -6.24 -15.15 20.48
C GLN A 127 -5.94 -13.77 21.07
N PRO A 128 -6.87 -13.20 21.87
CA PRO A 128 -6.72 -11.86 22.41
C PRO A 128 -5.52 -11.75 23.34
N TYR A 129 -4.87 -10.59 23.28
CA TYR A 129 -3.79 -10.20 24.17
C TYR A 129 -3.83 -8.71 24.47
N SER A 130 -3.23 -8.30 25.59
CA SER A 130 -3.16 -6.87 25.95
C SER A 130 -2.51 -6.07 24.81
N PRO A 131 -3.10 -4.96 24.35
CA PRO A 131 -4.25 -4.23 24.91
C PRO A 131 -5.61 -4.64 24.30
N TYR A 132 -5.63 -5.49 23.28
CA TYR A 132 -6.86 -5.91 22.61
C TYR A 132 -7.80 -6.73 23.50
N THR A 133 -7.28 -7.43 24.53
CA THR A 133 -8.09 -8.17 25.49
C THR A 133 -9.18 -7.28 26.10
N GLY A 134 -10.44 -7.65 25.88
CA GLY A 134 -11.61 -6.87 26.29
C GLY A 134 -11.96 -5.75 25.30
N CYS A 135 -10.98 -4.98 24.82
CA CYS A 135 -11.20 -3.90 23.85
C CYS A 135 -11.86 -4.40 22.56
N THR A 136 -11.38 -5.50 21.97
CA THR A 136 -11.90 -6.06 20.71
C THR A 136 -12.92 -7.19 20.92
N ALA A 137 -13.38 -7.40 22.16
CA ALA A 137 -14.29 -8.48 22.48
C ALA A 137 -15.60 -8.41 21.67
N GLY A 138 -15.91 -9.50 20.96
CA GLY A 138 -17.10 -9.60 20.10
C GLY A 138 -16.84 -9.32 18.61
N ALA A 139 -15.63 -8.97 18.20
CA ALA A 139 -15.28 -8.74 16.79
C ALA A 139 -15.62 -9.95 15.90
N VAL A 140 -15.30 -11.18 16.33
CA VAL A 140 -15.64 -12.42 15.58
C VAL A 140 -17.15 -12.60 15.44
N TYR A 141 -17.94 -12.21 16.45
CA TYR A 141 -19.40 -12.27 16.38
C TYR A 141 -19.96 -11.30 15.33
N GLU A 142 -19.41 -10.08 15.25
CA GLU A 142 -19.79 -9.11 14.22
C GLU A 142 -19.38 -9.56 12.81
N LEU A 143 -18.22 -10.20 12.66
CA LEU A 143 -17.82 -10.85 11.40
C LEU A 143 -18.84 -11.93 11.00
N GLN A 144 -19.19 -12.85 11.91
CA GLN A 144 -20.18 -13.89 11.65
C GLN A 144 -21.57 -13.32 11.31
N ARG A 145 -21.96 -12.19 11.92
CA ARG A 145 -23.19 -11.46 11.56
C ARG A 145 -23.13 -10.99 10.12
N LEU A 146 -22.03 -10.37 9.70
CA LEU A 146 -21.86 -9.91 8.32
C LEU A 146 -21.84 -11.09 7.34
N LEU A 147 -21.17 -12.19 7.66
CA LEU A 147 -21.11 -13.38 6.81
C LEU A 147 -22.50 -13.97 6.52
N ARG A 148 -23.41 -13.97 7.51
CA ARG A 148 -24.82 -14.37 7.29
C ARG A 148 -25.55 -13.42 6.34
N THR A 149 -25.25 -12.13 6.37
CA THR A 149 -25.82 -11.17 5.41
C THR A 149 -25.22 -11.37 4.02
N CYS A 150 -23.90 -11.61 3.92
CA CYS A 150 -23.25 -11.91 2.65
C CYS A 150 -23.87 -13.13 1.97
N ASP A 151 -24.12 -14.20 2.73
CA ASP A 151 -24.77 -15.42 2.22
C ASP A 151 -26.16 -15.13 1.62
N ARG A 152 -27.00 -14.35 2.34
CA ARG A 152 -28.32 -13.92 1.83
C ARG A 152 -28.24 -13.07 0.57
N LEU A 153 -27.17 -12.28 0.42
CA LEU A 153 -26.96 -11.38 -0.71
C LEU A 153 -26.17 -12.03 -1.86
N GLY A 154 -25.73 -13.28 -1.71
CA GLY A 154 -24.90 -13.97 -2.70
C GLY A 154 -23.46 -13.45 -2.80
N LEU A 155 -22.98 -12.69 -1.82
CA LEU A 155 -21.61 -12.20 -1.75
C LEU A 155 -20.67 -13.28 -1.20
N ARG A 156 -19.50 -13.41 -1.83
CA ARG A 156 -18.40 -14.22 -1.33
C ARG A 156 -17.42 -13.39 -0.50
N VAL A 157 -16.68 -14.03 0.40
CA VAL A 157 -15.78 -13.35 1.33
C VAL A 157 -14.42 -14.02 1.37
N LEU A 158 -13.37 -13.26 1.04
CA LEU A 158 -11.99 -13.60 1.35
C LEU A 158 -11.65 -12.98 2.72
N ILE A 159 -11.38 -13.83 3.71
CA ILE A 159 -10.87 -13.36 5.00
C ILE A 159 -9.39 -13.05 4.84
N ASP A 160 -8.91 -11.95 5.40
CA ASP A 160 -7.51 -11.55 5.29
C ASP A 160 -6.91 -11.35 6.69
N MET A 161 -5.87 -12.14 7.02
CA MET A 161 -5.08 -11.92 8.23
C MET A 161 -4.23 -10.66 8.09
N HIS A 162 -4.85 -9.54 8.43
CA HIS A 162 -4.34 -8.21 8.16
C HIS A 162 -3.35 -7.71 9.21
N GLY A 163 -3.41 -8.27 10.42
CA GLY A 163 -2.55 -7.88 11.53
C GLY A 163 -2.22 -9.05 12.44
N VAL A 164 -0.95 -9.18 12.77
CA VAL A 164 -0.47 -10.19 13.73
C VAL A 164 0.32 -9.56 14.85
N ARG A 165 0.44 -10.27 15.97
CA ARG A 165 1.26 -9.86 17.10
C ARG A 165 2.67 -9.43 16.67
N ARG A 166 3.08 -8.27 17.19
CA ARG A 166 4.34 -7.56 16.90
C ARG A 166 4.48 -7.01 15.48
N SER A 167 3.40 -7.03 14.72
CA SER A 167 3.29 -6.51 13.36
C SER A 167 4.21 -7.16 12.33
N GLN A 168 3.62 -7.47 11.18
CA GLN A 168 4.33 -8.04 10.03
C GLN A 168 4.98 -7.03 9.11
N ASN A 169 4.67 -5.75 9.28
CA ASN A 169 5.16 -4.66 8.44
C ASN A 169 5.52 -3.40 9.22
N GLY A 170 5.05 -3.24 10.45
CA GLY A 170 5.20 -2.03 11.23
C GLY A 170 4.30 -0.88 10.78
N PHE A 171 3.36 -1.10 9.86
CA PHE A 171 2.35 -0.10 9.48
C PHE A 171 1.23 -0.02 10.52
N ASP A 172 0.55 1.12 10.59
CA ASP A 172 -0.67 1.28 11.38
C ASP A 172 -1.77 0.29 10.96
N ASN A 173 -1.86 -0.03 9.66
CA ASN A 173 -2.82 -0.99 9.10
C ASN A 173 -2.68 -2.40 9.70
N SER A 174 -1.49 -2.81 10.18
CA SER A 174 -1.32 -4.08 10.88
C SER A 174 -1.92 -4.11 12.29
N GLY A 175 -2.44 -2.96 12.72
CA GLY A 175 -2.94 -2.71 14.06
C GLY A 175 -1.90 -2.17 15.03
N HIS A 176 -0.60 -2.21 14.71
CA HIS A 176 0.48 -1.73 15.58
C HIS A 176 1.67 -1.19 14.76
N ALA A 177 1.76 0.15 14.68
CA ALA A 177 2.89 0.84 14.09
C ALA A 177 4.14 0.64 14.96
N ALA A 178 5.26 0.25 14.34
CA ALA A 178 6.48 -0.10 15.07
C ALA A 178 7.56 0.97 14.92
N ASN A 179 8.16 1.38 16.05
CA ASN A 179 9.21 2.39 16.15
C ASN A 179 8.80 3.79 15.66
N VAL A 180 8.47 4.66 16.61
CA VAL A 180 8.19 6.08 16.36
C VAL A 180 9.27 6.95 16.97
N THR A 181 9.64 8.04 16.29
CA THR A 181 10.53 9.07 16.83
C THR A 181 9.73 10.35 16.99
N TRP A 182 9.43 10.73 18.25
CA TRP A 182 8.64 11.91 18.55
C TRP A 182 9.43 13.19 18.29
N ALA A 183 8.78 14.17 17.68
CA ALA A 183 9.33 15.52 17.55
C ALA A 183 9.30 16.24 18.90
N ALA A 184 10.11 17.30 19.00
CA ALA A 184 10.18 18.12 20.22
C ALA A 184 8.86 18.84 20.56
N ASP A 185 7.92 18.93 19.61
CA ASP A 185 6.58 19.48 19.84
C ASP A 185 5.67 18.54 20.66
N GLY A 186 6.07 17.28 20.83
CA GLY A 186 5.32 16.24 21.54
C GLY A 186 3.99 15.86 20.86
N GLN A 187 3.75 16.27 19.62
CA GLN A 187 2.49 16.09 18.90
C GLN A 187 2.67 15.38 17.56
N SER A 188 3.79 15.61 16.88
CA SER A 188 4.15 14.93 15.64
C SER A 188 5.24 13.89 15.89
N PHE A 189 5.32 12.89 15.02
CA PHE A 189 6.37 11.89 15.06
C PHE A 189 6.79 11.49 13.65
N THR A 190 7.93 10.85 13.52
CA THR A 190 8.37 10.21 12.28
C THR A 190 8.45 8.72 12.51
N HIS A 191 7.84 7.93 11.62
CA HIS A 191 7.83 6.47 11.73
C HIS A 191 8.42 5.75 10.52
N TRP A 192 8.12 6.18 9.29
CA TRP A 192 8.58 5.48 8.07
C TRP A 192 10.07 5.14 8.00
N PRO A 193 11.02 6.05 8.34
CA PRO A 193 12.45 5.75 8.31
C PRO A 193 12.91 4.75 9.38
N THR A 194 12.16 4.61 10.47
CA THR A 194 12.51 3.76 11.63
C THR A 194 11.65 2.50 11.73
N ARG A 195 10.62 2.39 10.89
CA ARG A 195 9.71 1.26 10.78
C ARG A 195 10.45 -0.08 10.77
N SER A 196 9.91 -1.05 11.49
CA SER A 196 10.33 -2.45 11.37
C SER A 196 9.17 -3.42 11.57
N ALA A 197 9.36 -4.69 11.18
CA ALA A 197 8.44 -5.76 11.52
C ALA A 197 9.02 -6.65 12.60
N GLY A 198 8.26 -6.87 13.68
CA GLY A 198 8.68 -7.64 14.84
C GLY A 198 8.06 -9.02 14.95
N TRP A 199 7.13 -9.39 14.05
CA TRP A 199 6.43 -10.68 14.14
C TRP A 199 7.35 -11.88 13.94
N GLN A 200 8.31 -11.77 13.03
CA GLN A 200 9.23 -12.82 12.62
C GLN A 200 10.54 -12.78 13.40
N GLY A 201 10.83 -11.73 14.17
CA GLY A 201 12.09 -11.64 14.90
C GLY A 201 12.51 -10.23 15.31
N SER A 202 13.73 -10.11 15.81
CA SER A 202 14.39 -8.83 16.09
C SER A 202 15.12 -8.33 14.85
N PHE A 203 14.69 -7.19 14.31
CA PHE A 203 15.30 -6.57 13.14
C PHE A 203 16.49 -5.68 13.54
N ASP A 204 17.60 -5.83 12.83
CA ASP A 204 18.78 -4.98 12.94
C ASP A 204 18.81 -3.97 11.78
N PRO A 205 18.57 -2.68 12.05
CA PRO A 205 18.55 -1.65 11.01
C PRO A 205 19.93 -1.36 10.40
N SER A 206 21.03 -1.74 11.06
CA SER A 206 22.38 -1.51 10.54
C SER A 206 22.78 -2.51 9.45
N THR A 207 22.32 -3.76 9.57
CA THR A 207 22.58 -4.83 8.60
C THR A 207 21.38 -5.11 7.70
N MET A 208 20.19 -4.57 8.04
CA MET A 208 18.92 -4.82 7.36
C MET A 208 18.54 -6.31 7.38
N THR A 209 18.85 -6.99 8.49
CA THR A 209 18.59 -8.43 8.69
C THR A 209 17.92 -8.72 10.03
N TYR A 210 17.50 -9.97 10.23
CA TYR A 210 16.98 -10.44 11.51
C TYR A 210 18.07 -11.16 12.29
N SER A 211 18.37 -10.70 13.50
CA SER A 211 19.37 -11.32 14.36
C SER A 211 18.90 -12.65 14.98
N ALA A 212 17.59 -12.81 15.13
CA ALA A 212 16.96 -14.04 15.59
C ALA A 212 15.54 -14.17 15.03
N ILE A 213 15.14 -15.39 14.66
CA ILE A 213 13.79 -15.70 14.18
C ILE A 213 12.89 -16.12 15.34
N ASN A 214 11.75 -15.45 15.48
CA ASN A 214 10.72 -15.74 16.47
C ASN A 214 9.75 -16.82 15.96
N TRP A 215 10.23 -18.07 15.94
CA TRP A 215 9.40 -19.23 15.55
C TRP A 215 8.19 -19.46 16.45
N ASN A 216 8.20 -18.94 17.68
CA ASN A 216 7.03 -19.05 18.54
C ASN A 216 5.87 -18.22 18.00
N ASN A 217 6.11 -16.95 17.68
CA ASN A 217 5.08 -16.07 17.13
C ASN A 217 4.58 -16.55 15.76
N ILE A 218 5.49 -16.98 14.87
CA ILE A 218 5.14 -17.56 13.56
C ILE A 218 4.20 -18.77 13.73
N ARG A 219 4.51 -19.69 14.65
CA ARG A 219 3.65 -20.87 14.92
C ARG A 219 2.32 -20.48 15.53
N THR A 220 2.29 -19.49 16.43
CA THR A 220 1.04 -18.95 16.97
C THR A 220 0.18 -18.38 15.85
N THR A 221 0.76 -17.63 14.90
CA THR A 221 0.03 -17.13 13.72
C THR A 221 -0.56 -18.27 12.89
N VAL A 222 0.20 -19.35 12.61
CA VAL A 222 -0.32 -20.55 11.92
C VAL A 222 -1.51 -21.18 12.67
N GLN A 223 -1.41 -21.28 14.00
CA GLN A 223 -2.50 -21.80 14.84
C GLN A 223 -3.75 -20.90 14.76
N VAL A 224 -3.58 -19.58 14.74
CA VAL A 224 -4.69 -18.65 14.57
C VAL A 224 -5.34 -18.80 13.19
N LEU A 225 -4.57 -18.94 12.10
CA LEU A 225 -5.12 -19.20 10.76
C LEU A 225 -5.96 -20.48 10.72
N GLN A 226 -5.50 -21.55 11.39
CA GLN A 226 -6.29 -22.77 11.54
C GLN A 226 -7.58 -22.54 12.35
N GLN A 227 -7.53 -21.74 13.41
CA GLN A 227 -8.70 -21.38 14.21
C GLN A 227 -9.71 -20.56 13.41
N ILE A 228 -9.26 -19.61 12.58
CA ILE A 228 -10.12 -18.87 11.65
C ILE A 228 -10.85 -19.84 10.73
N ALA A 229 -10.10 -20.70 10.04
CA ALA A 229 -10.67 -21.70 9.13
C ALA A 229 -11.68 -22.60 9.85
N THR A 230 -11.33 -23.10 11.03
CA THR A 230 -12.21 -23.96 11.84
C THR A 230 -13.49 -23.25 12.28
N THR A 231 -13.38 -21.97 12.66
CA THR A 231 -14.50 -21.15 13.16
C THR A 231 -15.48 -20.78 12.06
N LEU A 232 -14.99 -20.59 10.84
CA LEU A 232 -15.73 -19.98 9.74
C LEU A 232 -16.06 -20.94 8.59
N GLN A 233 -15.54 -22.18 8.58
CA GLN A 233 -15.79 -23.17 7.52
C GLN A 233 -17.27 -23.46 7.23
N SER A 234 -18.16 -23.28 8.22
CA SER A 234 -19.60 -23.53 8.07
C SER A 234 -20.35 -22.39 7.37
N PHE A 235 -19.69 -21.26 7.11
CA PHE A 235 -20.29 -20.11 6.43
C PHE A 235 -20.03 -20.20 4.93
N ASN A 236 -21.08 -20.51 4.14
CA ASN A 236 -20.99 -20.65 2.68
C ASN A 236 -20.45 -19.40 1.98
N ALA A 237 -20.70 -18.22 2.53
CA ALA A 237 -20.16 -16.96 2.04
C ALA A 237 -18.62 -16.97 1.98
N VAL A 238 -17.94 -17.65 2.90
CA VAL A 238 -16.48 -17.64 2.94
C VAL A 238 -15.90 -18.42 1.75
N LEU A 239 -15.13 -17.71 0.94
CA LEU A 239 -14.38 -18.22 -0.21
C LEU A 239 -13.05 -18.82 0.22
N GLY A 240 -12.38 -18.17 1.16
CA GLY A 240 -11.04 -18.53 1.55
C GLY A 240 -10.41 -17.59 2.56
N LEU A 241 -9.10 -17.75 2.69
CA LEU A 241 -8.26 -17.02 3.65
C LEU A 241 -6.95 -16.58 2.98
N GLU A 242 -6.62 -15.32 3.13
CA GLU A 242 -5.27 -14.78 2.93
C GLU A 242 -4.48 -14.91 4.23
N ALA A 243 -3.28 -15.49 4.11
CA ALA A 243 -2.52 -15.95 5.25
C ALA A 243 -1.86 -14.82 6.05
N LEU A 244 -1.44 -13.74 5.38
CA LEU A 244 -0.80 -12.60 6.01
C LEU A 244 -0.73 -11.42 5.04
N ASN A 245 -1.35 -10.29 5.40
CA ASN A 245 -1.29 -9.06 4.64
C ASN A 245 0.10 -8.40 4.69
N GLU A 246 0.63 -8.01 3.53
CA GLU A 246 1.81 -7.15 3.38
C GLU A 246 3.03 -7.46 4.27
N PRO A 247 3.48 -8.72 4.47
CA PRO A 247 4.72 -8.98 5.21
C PRO A 247 5.89 -8.18 4.64
N TRP A 248 6.63 -7.52 5.54
CA TRP A 248 7.69 -6.58 5.19
C TRP A 248 8.69 -7.14 4.19
N GLN A 249 9.18 -6.32 3.26
CA GLN A 249 10.09 -6.77 2.20
C GLN A 249 11.41 -7.36 2.71
N TYR A 250 11.84 -7.00 3.92
CA TYR A 250 13.04 -7.56 4.56
C TYR A 250 12.78 -8.85 5.35
N THR A 251 11.53 -9.33 5.39
CA THR A 251 11.24 -10.67 5.90
C THR A 251 12.02 -11.69 5.06
N PRO A 252 12.86 -12.55 5.69
CA PRO A 252 13.61 -13.57 4.97
C PRO A 252 12.65 -14.47 4.19
N LEU A 253 12.90 -14.60 2.88
CA LEU A 253 11.94 -15.24 1.97
C LEU A 253 11.80 -16.74 2.27
N ASP A 254 12.85 -17.39 2.73
CA ASP A 254 12.86 -18.78 3.20
C ASP A 254 11.97 -18.98 4.44
N VAL A 255 12.05 -18.06 5.41
CA VAL A 255 11.18 -18.04 6.60
C VAL A 255 9.72 -17.83 6.19
N LEU A 256 9.45 -16.88 5.29
CA LEU A 256 8.09 -16.59 4.84
C LEU A 256 7.50 -17.74 4.01
N LYS A 257 8.29 -18.37 3.13
CA LYS A 257 7.88 -19.58 2.39
C LYS A 257 7.57 -20.75 3.32
N ALA A 258 8.39 -20.97 4.36
CA ALA A 258 8.12 -21.99 5.38
C ALA A 258 6.81 -21.70 6.12
N PHE A 259 6.60 -20.45 6.54
CA PHE A 259 5.35 -20.02 7.17
C PHE A 259 4.11 -20.28 6.29
N TYR A 260 4.14 -19.85 5.02
CA TYR A 260 3.02 -20.06 4.10
C TYR A 260 2.76 -21.54 3.82
N TRP A 261 3.81 -22.37 3.76
CA TRP A 261 3.66 -23.81 3.61
C TRP A 261 2.94 -24.45 4.81
N ASP A 262 3.35 -24.10 6.03
CA ASP A 262 2.73 -24.60 7.26
C ASP A 262 1.28 -24.07 7.39
N ALA A 263 1.07 -22.80 7.10
CA ALA A 263 -0.25 -22.17 7.10
C ALA A 263 -1.21 -22.82 6.09
N TYR A 264 -0.74 -23.12 4.87
CA TYR A 264 -1.53 -23.79 3.85
C TYR A 264 -2.08 -25.13 4.35
N TRP A 265 -1.22 -25.97 4.94
CA TRP A 265 -1.65 -27.27 5.45
C TRP A 265 -2.55 -27.16 6.68
N ALA A 266 -2.28 -26.20 7.56
CA ALA A 266 -3.10 -25.94 8.73
C ALA A 266 -4.53 -25.51 8.34
N VAL A 267 -4.65 -24.59 7.37
CA VAL A 267 -5.93 -24.14 6.83
C VAL A 267 -6.64 -25.25 6.06
N ARG A 268 -5.95 -25.97 5.17
CA ARG A 268 -6.52 -27.11 4.41
C ARG A 268 -7.04 -28.22 5.32
N ALA A 269 -6.39 -28.46 6.46
CA ALA A 269 -6.84 -29.46 7.43
C ALA A 269 -8.20 -29.09 8.06
N ALA A 270 -8.48 -27.79 8.21
CA ALA A 270 -9.73 -27.28 8.74
C ALA A 270 -10.79 -27.05 7.64
N ALA A 271 -10.39 -26.47 6.51
CA ALA A 271 -11.26 -26.07 5.41
C ALA A 271 -10.67 -26.52 4.05
N PRO A 272 -10.84 -27.79 3.64
CA PRO A 272 -10.11 -28.38 2.52
C PRO A 272 -10.43 -27.79 1.15
N HIS A 273 -11.53 -27.04 1.01
CA HIS A 273 -11.99 -26.45 -0.26
C HIS A 273 -11.73 -24.95 -0.39
N TRP A 274 -11.25 -24.30 0.67
CA TRP A 274 -11.04 -22.85 0.67
C TRP A 274 -9.96 -22.41 -0.31
N LEU A 275 -10.09 -21.21 -0.86
CA LEU A 275 -8.96 -20.54 -1.49
C LEU A 275 -7.96 -20.16 -0.40
N PHE A 276 -6.68 -20.46 -0.61
CA PHE A 276 -5.59 -20.03 0.25
C PHE A 276 -4.76 -18.99 -0.50
N VAL A 277 -4.66 -17.78 0.04
CA VAL A 277 -3.97 -16.67 -0.61
C VAL A 277 -2.70 -16.33 0.16
N ILE A 278 -1.60 -16.12 -0.57
CA ILE A 278 -0.34 -15.61 -0.02
C ILE A 278 -0.11 -14.20 -0.55
N GLN A 279 0.38 -13.28 0.29
CA GLN A 279 0.77 -11.95 -0.17
C GLN A 279 2.24 -11.94 -0.62
N ASP A 280 2.55 -11.18 -1.67
CA ASP A 280 3.83 -11.19 -2.38
C ASP A 280 5.05 -10.61 -1.63
N SER A 281 4.87 -10.07 -0.43
CA SER A 281 5.88 -9.38 0.37
C SER A 281 6.61 -8.28 -0.43
N PHE A 282 5.88 -7.55 -1.27
CA PHE A 282 6.39 -6.50 -2.17
C PHE A 282 7.41 -7.02 -3.20
N ARG A 283 7.38 -8.33 -3.49
CA ARG A 283 8.38 -9.07 -4.28
C ARG A 283 7.69 -10.09 -5.20
N LEU A 284 6.69 -9.67 -5.98
CA LEU A 284 5.89 -10.53 -6.85
C LEU A 284 6.66 -11.60 -7.65
N GLU A 285 7.77 -11.25 -8.28
CA GLU A 285 8.55 -12.18 -9.10
C GLU A 285 9.33 -13.24 -8.29
N ALA A 286 9.55 -13.02 -6.99
CA ALA A 286 10.35 -13.90 -6.13
C ALA A 286 9.66 -15.23 -5.74
N TRP A 287 8.39 -15.37 -6.13
CA TRP A 287 7.52 -16.49 -5.79
C TRP A 287 7.45 -17.58 -6.84
N SER A 288 8.16 -17.45 -7.96
CA SER A 288 8.16 -18.46 -9.02
C SER A 288 8.48 -19.87 -8.48
N GLY A 289 7.70 -20.85 -8.92
CA GLY A 289 7.80 -22.25 -8.50
C GLY A 289 7.23 -22.57 -7.11
N PHE A 290 7.07 -21.59 -6.22
CA PHE A 290 6.51 -21.83 -4.88
C PHE A 290 5.05 -22.27 -4.97
N MET A 291 4.70 -23.34 -4.23
CA MET A 291 3.36 -23.94 -4.20
C MET A 291 2.81 -24.35 -5.57
N LYS A 292 3.70 -24.60 -6.55
CA LYS A 292 3.31 -25.13 -7.86
C LYS A 292 2.56 -26.46 -7.68
N GLY A 293 1.42 -26.59 -8.37
CA GLY A 293 0.57 -27.77 -8.32
C GLY A 293 -0.28 -27.90 -7.05
N CYS A 294 -0.21 -26.94 -6.11
CA CYS A 294 -1.06 -26.95 -4.93
C CYS A 294 -2.47 -26.47 -5.29
N PRO A 295 -3.52 -27.24 -4.95
CA PRO A 295 -4.89 -26.86 -5.28
C PRO A 295 -5.33 -25.65 -4.47
N GLY A 296 -6.14 -24.80 -5.13
CA GLY A 296 -6.81 -23.64 -4.54
C GLY A 296 -5.87 -22.65 -3.88
N VAL A 297 -4.75 -22.31 -4.54
CA VAL A 297 -3.79 -21.31 -4.07
C VAL A 297 -3.77 -20.13 -5.06
N ALA A 298 -3.68 -18.92 -4.54
CA ALA A 298 -3.43 -17.71 -5.31
C ALA A 298 -2.36 -16.84 -4.63
N ILE A 299 -1.75 -15.94 -5.40
CA ILE A 299 -0.85 -14.90 -4.88
C ILE A 299 -1.53 -13.55 -4.99
N ASP A 300 -1.42 -12.74 -3.93
CA ASP A 300 -1.92 -11.37 -3.87
C ASP A 300 -0.78 -10.37 -4.10
N THR A 301 -1.04 -9.35 -4.91
CA THR A 301 -0.20 -8.17 -5.13
C THR A 301 -1.01 -6.90 -4.94
N HIS A 302 -0.41 -5.89 -4.32
CA HIS A 302 -1.02 -4.58 -4.14
C HIS A 302 -0.44 -3.58 -5.14
N VAL A 303 -1.28 -2.76 -5.76
CA VAL A 303 -0.90 -1.87 -6.86
C VAL A 303 -1.40 -0.45 -6.60
N TYR A 304 -0.46 0.44 -6.27
CA TYR A 304 -0.75 1.83 -5.97
C TYR A 304 0.17 2.80 -6.71
N GLN A 305 -0.39 3.98 -7.00
CA GLN A 305 0.30 5.09 -7.68
C GLN A 305 0.43 6.33 -6.78
N ALA A 306 -0.23 6.34 -5.62
CA ALA A 306 -0.30 7.46 -4.68
C ALA A 306 1.07 7.98 -4.20
N TRP A 307 2.07 7.12 -4.15
CA TRP A 307 3.42 7.43 -3.66
C TRP A 307 4.45 7.73 -4.78
N PHE A 308 4.03 7.74 -6.05
CA PHE A 308 4.90 8.12 -7.16
C PHE A 308 5.44 9.53 -6.98
N ASP A 309 6.56 9.85 -7.65
CA ASP A 309 6.94 11.25 -7.83
C ASP A 309 5.85 12.01 -8.60
N VAL A 310 5.91 13.34 -8.61
CA VAL A 310 4.95 14.14 -9.38
C VAL A 310 5.09 13.77 -10.87
N GLN A 311 4.05 13.14 -11.41
CA GLN A 311 4.02 12.63 -12.78
C GLN A 311 2.91 13.28 -13.61
N SER A 312 2.96 13.05 -14.93
CA SER A 312 1.87 13.42 -15.82
C SER A 312 0.71 12.42 -15.75
N GLN A 313 -0.50 12.87 -16.11
CA GLN A 313 -1.66 12.00 -16.28
C GLN A 313 -1.37 10.79 -17.17
N GLN A 314 -0.64 10.99 -18.29
CA GLN A 314 -0.28 9.91 -19.21
C GLN A 314 0.62 8.86 -18.55
N THR A 315 1.54 9.27 -17.68
CA THR A 315 2.42 8.35 -16.96
C THR A 315 1.64 7.40 -16.06
N PHE A 316 0.62 7.89 -15.36
CA PHE A 316 -0.26 7.03 -14.55
C PHE A 316 -1.10 6.07 -15.40
N LEU A 317 -1.55 6.49 -16.59
CA LEU A 317 -2.26 5.63 -17.53
C LEU A 317 -1.35 4.52 -18.09
N ASP A 318 -0.14 4.88 -18.50
CA ASP A 318 0.86 3.95 -19.03
C ASP A 318 1.27 2.92 -17.99
N ASP A 319 1.51 3.37 -16.74
CA ASP A 319 1.82 2.49 -15.61
C ASP A 319 0.66 1.52 -15.33
N ALA A 320 -0.58 2.01 -15.27
CA ALA A 320 -1.75 1.17 -15.08
C ALA A 320 -1.83 0.05 -16.12
N CYS A 321 -1.63 0.37 -17.41
CA CYS A 321 -1.63 -0.64 -18.47
C CYS A 321 -0.42 -1.57 -18.45
N SER A 322 0.73 -1.14 -17.93
CA SER A 322 1.94 -1.97 -17.82
C SER A 322 1.70 -3.22 -16.95
N TRP A 323 0.83 -3.11 -15.94
CA TRP A 323 0.48 -4.20 -15.04
C TRP A 323 -0.18 -5.38 -15.76
N ARG A 324 -0.89 -5.14 -16.86
CA ARG A 324 -1.50 -6.22 -17.66
C ARG A 324 -0.46 -7.26 -18.08
N LYS A 325 0.67 -6.80 -18.62
CA LYS A 325 1.76 -7.69 -19.06
C LYS A 325 2.46 -8.37 -17.88
N ARG A 326 2.67 -7.63 -16.78
CA ARG A 326 3.29 -8.16 -15.56
C ARG A 326 2.44 -9.27 -14.93
N ILE A 327 1.13 -9.07 -14.81
CA ILE A 327 0.18 -10.06 -14.31
C ILE A 327 0.21 -11.33 -15.17
N ARG A 328 0.16 -11.20 -16.51
CA ARG A 328 0.30 -12.36 -17.43
C ARG A 328 1.57 -13.16 -17.17
N ALA A 329 2.70 -12.47 -17.08
CA ALA A 329 4.00 -13.11 -16.90
C ALA A 329 4.10 -13.88 -15.56
N VAL A 330 3.56 -13.31 -14.48
CA VAL A 330 3.57 -13.94 -13.15
C VAL A 330 2.59 -15.12 -13.11
N GLN A 331 1.37 -14.97 -13.65
CA GLN A 331 0.40 -16.06 -13.71
C GLN A 331 0.93 -17.27 -14.49
N ALA A 332 1.71 -17.04 -15.55
CA ALA A 332 2.33 -18.10 -16.34
C ALA A 332 3.46 -18.85 -15.60
N SER A 333 4.06 -18.27 -14.55
CA SER A 333 5.28 -18.78 -13.90
C SER A 333 5.14 -19.10 -12.40
N THR A 334 4.05 -18.66 -11.76
CA THR A 334 3.84 -18.76 -10.31
C THR A 334 2.46 -19.35 -10.00
N LEU A 335 1.49 -18.49 -9.69
CA LEU A 335 0.15 -18.80 -9.18
C LEU A 335 -0.85 -17.84 -9.83
N PRO A 336 -2.15 -18.15 -9.85
CA PRO A 336 -3.17 -17.16 -10.17
C PRO A 336 -2.95 -15.90 -9.33
N VAL A 337 -2.95 -14.73 -9.98
CA VAL A 337 -2.71 -13.45 -9.32
C VAL A 337 -4.04 -12.84 -8.93
N LEU A 338 -4.14 -12.36 -7.70
CA LEU A 338 -5.16 -11.42 -7.25
C LEU A 338 -4.50 -10.04 -7.14
N VAL A 339 -5.18 -9.01 -7.61
CA VAL A 339 -4.85 -7.62 -7.26
C VAL A 339 -5.69 -7.25 -6.04
N GLY A 340 -5.24 -7.66 -4.85
CA GLY A 340 -6.01 -7.57 -3.59
C GLY A 340 -6.18 -6.16 -3.06
N GLU A 341 -5.36 -5.23 -3.51
CA GLU A 341 -5.54 -3.82 -3.20
C GLU A 341 -5.10 -2.93 -4.38
N TRP A 342 -5.96 -1.99 -4.75
CA TRP A 342 -5.68 -0.88 -5.67
C TRP A 342 -6.66 0.27 -5.44
N SER A 343 -6.29 1.49 -5.82
CA SER A 343 -7.18 2.67 -5.73
C SER A 343 -7.03 3.58 -6.94
N LEU A 344 -7.81 4.67 -7.01
CA LEU A 344 -7.63 5.70 -8.05
C LEU A 344 -6.60 6.77 -7.66
N ALA A 345 -6.07 6.75 -6.44
CA ALA A 345 -5.22 7.82 -5.95
C ALA A 345 -3.89 7.94 -6.70
N THR A 346 -3.58 9.17 -7.11
CA THR A 346 -2.31 9.58 -7.74
C THR A 346 -1.45 10.47 -6.83
N ASP A 347 -1.91 10.70 -5.60
CA ASP A 347 -1.17 11.40 -4.55
C ASP A 347 -1.45 10.76 -3.17
N SER A 348 -0.66 11.16 -2.17
CA SER A 348 -0.81 10.73 -0.78
C SER A 348 -1.40 11.82 0.12
N CYS A 349 -2.28 12.67 -0.41
CA CYS A 349 -2.82 13.83 0.32
C CYS A 349 -3.96 13.51 1.29
N ALA A 350 -4.51 12.29 1.22
CA ALA A 350 -5.47 11.81 2.19
C ALA A 350 -4.90 11.98 3.60
N MET A 351 -5.62 12.75 4.42
CA MET A 351 -5.21 13.03 5.79
C MET A 351 -4.91 11.73 6.54
N TRP A 352 -3.73 11.68 7.15
CA TRP A 352 -3.20 10.50 7.87
C TRP A 352 -2.94 9.25 7.03
N LEU A 353 -3.00 9.28 5.69
CA LEU A 353 -2.69 8.11 4.86
C LEU A 353 -1.27 7.57 5.07
N ASN A 354 -0.33 8.45 5.42
CA ASN A 354 1.03 8.06 5.80
C ASN A 354 1.16 7.80 7.32
N GLY A 355 0.08 7.72 8.07
CA GLY A 355 0.07 7.58 9.53
C GLY A 355 -0.51 8.81 10.24
N PHE A 356 -1.20 8.56 11.36
CA PHE A 356 -1.73 9.59 12.24
C PHE A 356 -0.60 10.50 12.73
N HIS A 357 -0.64 11.80 12.43
CA HIS A 357 0.41 12.76 12.84
C HIS A 357 1.85 12.39 12.40
N ASP A 358 2.02 11.45 11.48
CA ASP A 358 3.33 11.06 10.97
C ASP A 358 3.86 12.14 10.02
N ASN A 359 5.02 12.69 10.35
CA ASN A 359 5.84 13.53 9.50
C ASN A 359 6.67 12.64 8.57
N ALA A 360 5.99 11.93 7.68
CA ALA A 360 6.61 11.10 6.66
C ALA A 360 7.49 11.98 5.76
N PRO A 361 8.83 11.82 5.82
CA PRO A 361 9.72 12.75 5.12
C PRO A 361 9.50 12.70 3.60
N GLY A 362 9.33 13.86 2.98
CA GLY A 362 9.12 13.96 1.53
C GLY A 362 7.67 13.75 1.06
N PHE A 363 6.71 13.49 1.97
CA PHE A 363 5.30 13.33 1.62
C PHE A 363 4.37 14.30 2.37
N PRO A 364 3.25 14.71 1.77
CA PRO A 364 2.87 14.50 0.36
C PRO A 364 3.79 15.29 -0.59
N LYS A 365 3.96 14.76 -1.81
CA LYS A 365 4.83 15.36 -2.85
C LYS A 365 4.15 16.48 -3.65
N VAL A 366 2.87 16.70 -3.42
CA VAL A 366 2.05 17.75 -4.03
C VAL A 366 1.40 18.60 -2.95
N THR A 367 1.03 19.83 -3.31
CA THR A 367 0.19 20.67 -2.46
C THR A 367 -1.23 20.08 -2.44
N CYS A 368 -1.67 19.66 -1.26
CA CYS A 368 -2.99 19.08 -1.08
C CYS A 368 -4.12 20.11 -1.16
N GLY A 369 -5.34 19.63 -1.43
CA GLY A 369 -6.56 20.38 -1.20
C GLY A 369 -7.01 20.29 0.26
N SER A 370 -8.17 20.87 0.55
CA SER A 370 -8.83 20.76 1.85
C SER A 370 -10.35 20.66 1.67
N MET A 371 -11.01 19.95 2.57
CA MET A 371 -12.46 19.91 2.67
C MET A 371 -12.90 19.95 4.14
N PRO A 372 -14.17 20.28 4.46
CA PRO A 372 -14.69 20.12 5.81
C PRO A 372 -14.46 18.70 6.31
N CYS A 373 -13.90 18.58 7.52
CA CYS A 373 -13.69 17.29 8.16
C CYS A 373 -15.03 16.60 8.44
N PRO A 374 -15.09 15.25 8.31
CA PRO A 374 -16.26 14.47 8.70
C PRO A 374 -16.56 14.67 10.19
N GLN A 375 -17.82 14.54 10.57
CA GLN A 375 -18.22 14.57 11.97
C GLN A 375 -18.27 13.15 12.54
N PRO A 376 -17.90 12.94 13.82
CA PRO A 376 -17.99 11.62 14.44
C PRO A 376 -19.40 11.04 14.39
N TYR A 377 -19.49 9.79 13.92
CA TYR A 377 -20.73 8.99 13.94
C TYR A 377 -20.80 8.05 15.15
N VAL A 378 -19.69 7.89 15.88
CA VAL A 378 -19.63 7.17 17.16
C VAL A 378 -19.86 8.15 18.30
N THR A 379 -20.75 7.77 19.22
CA THR A 379 -21.20 8.63 20.31
C THR A 379 -20.08 8.87 21.32
N GLY A 380 -19.97 10.10 21.83
CA GLY A 380 -19.02 10.46 22.88
C GLY A 380 -17.64 10.90 22.39
N ILE A 381 -17.46 11.00 21.07
CA ILE A 381 -16.23 11.53 20.47
C ILE A 381 -16.46 13.00 20.11
N ALA A 382 -15.54 13.87 20.52
CA ALA A 382 -15.56 15.27 20.13
C ALA A 382 -15.24 15.41 18.62
N GLY A 383 -15.82 16.44 17.99
CA GLY A 383 -15.53 16.76 16.59
C GLY A 383 -14.06 17.13 16.35
N PRO A 384 -13.68 17.31 15.08
CA PRO A 384 -12.31 17.64 14.68
C PRO A 384 -11.83 18.93 15.36
N SER A 385 -10.52 19.01 15.61
CA SER A 385 -9.92 20.20 16.21
C SER A 385 -10.28 21.49 15.45
N MET A 386 -10.72 22.49 16.22
CA MET A 386 -10.98 23.86 15.75
C MET A 386 -9.78 24.80 16.01
N GLY A 387 -8.70 24.27 16.58
CA GLY A 387 -7.48 25.02 16.86
C GLY A 387 -6.69 25.35 15.59
N MET A 388 -5.66 26.20 15.75
CA MET A 388 -4.69 26.43 14.68
C MET A 388 -4.15 25.09 14.18
N ALA A 389 -4.20 24.91 12.86
CA ALA A 389 -3.40 23.92 12.18
C ALA A 389 -1.96 24.02 12.70
N LEU A 390 -1.35 22.88 13.01
CA LEU A 390 0.06 22.75 12.66
C LEU A 390 0.09 22.79 11.13
N GLY A 391 0.26 23.96 10.52
CA GLY A 391 0.72 24.24 9.15
C GLY A 391 0.05 23.58 7.91
N PRO A 392 0.07 24.23 6.73
CA PRO A 392 -0.52 23.68 5.51
C PRO A 392 0.48 22.89 4.63
N HIS A 393 -0.03 21.87 3.95
CA HIS A 393 0.39 21.32 2.64
C HIS A 393 1.87 20.98 2.40
N GLY A 394 2.25 19.73 2.66
CA GLY A 394 3.58 19.18 2.35
C GLY A 394 4.36 18.81 3.61
N THR A 395 5.30 17.89 3.46
CA THR A 395 6.20 17.31 4.48
C THR A 395 6.00 17.82 5.91
N GLY A 396 5.11 17.17 6.66
CA GLY A 396 5.22 17.16 8.12
C GLY A 396 4.05 17.64 8.96
N THR A 397 2.91 17.94 8.38
CA THR A 397 1.71 18.20 9.18
C THR A 397 0.43 17.73 8.49
N SER A 398 -0.22 16.72 9.09
CA SER A 398 -1.38 16.01 8.53
C SER A 398 -2.61 16.09 9.44
N ALA A 399 -2.73 17.09 10.32
CA ALA A 399 -3.85 17.20 11.26
C ALA A 399 -4.99 18.09 10.73
N PRO A 400 -6.24 17.88 11.19
CA PRO A 400 -7.32 18.84 11.06
C PRO A 400 -6.93 20.28 11.44
N ALA A 401 -7.46 21.22 10.67
CA ALA A 401 -7.10 22.63 10.73
C ALA A 401 -8.35 23.49 10.58
N ASN A 402 -8.79 24.17 11.65
CA ASN A 402 -10.04 24.96 11.63
C ASN A 402 -11.24 24.16 11.08
N GLY A 403 -11.35 22.89 11.47
CA GLY A 403 -12.39 21.98 10.96
C GLY A 403 -12.23 21.55 9.49
N GLN A 404 -11.08 21.80 8.86
CA GLN A 404 -10.74 21.34 7.51
C GLN A 404 -9.73 20.20 7.56
N CYS A 405 -9.92 19.21 6.69
CA CYS A 405 -9.10 18.03 6.54
C CYS A 405 -8.39 18.05 5.19
N ALA A 406 -7.11 17.63 5.16
CA ALA A 406 -6.34 17.54 3.93
C ALA A 406 -6.88 16.44 3.01
N VAL A 407 -7.01 16.77 1.72
CA VAL A 407 -7.46 15.84 0.68
C VAL A 407 -6.69 16.04 -0.62
N SER A 408 -6.89 15.15 -1.58
CA SER A 408 -6.24 15.19 -2.88
C SER A 408 -6.59 16.52 -3.53
N LYS A 409 -5.61 17.11 -4.19
CA LYS A 409 -5.87 18.27 -5.02
C LYS A 409 -6.35 17.73 -6.37
N PRO A 410 -7.61 17.94 -6.75
CA PRO A 410 -8.11 17.46 -8.03
C PRO A 410 -7.24 17.91 -9.19
N TRP A 411 -7.12 17.05 -10.20
CA TRP A 411 -6.72 17.52 -11.52
C TRP A 411 -7.70 18.60 -12.01
N ASP A 412 -7.23 19.59 -12.77
CA ASP A 412 -8.11 20.64 -13.32
C ASP A 412 -9.26 20.06 -14.17
N ASN A 413 -9.07 18.85 -14.69
CA ASN A 413 -10.02 18.05 -15.46
C ASN A 413 -10.39 16.72 -14.76
N GLU A 414 -10.38 16.65 -13.42
CA GLU A 414 -10.59 15.40 -12.64
C GLU A 414 -11.83 14.60 -13.09
N ALA A 415 -12.98 15.25 -13.25
CA ALA A 415 -14.22 14.59 -13.69
C ALA A 415 -14.10 13.89 -15.07
N ALA A 416 -13.17 14.36 -15.91
CA ALA A 416 -12.84 13.74 -17.19
C ALA A 416 -11.70 12.72 -17.06
N TYR A 417 -10.72 12.97 -16.19
CA TYR A 417 -9.53 12.13 -16.05
C TYR A 417 -9.78 10.84 -15.28
N GLU A 418 -10.47 10.90 -14.14
CA GLU A 418 -10.65 9.74 -13.26
C GLU A 418 -11.39 8.56 -13.91
N PRO A 419 -12.45 8.76 -14.72
CA PRO A 419 -13.04 7.67 -15.51
C PRO A 419 -12.05 6.99 -16.47
N VAL A 420 -11.10 7.75 -17.02
CA VAL A 420 -10.07 7.22 -17.92
C VAL A 420 -9.07 6.38 -17.13
N LEU A 421 -8.58 6.89 -16.00
CA LEU A 421 -7.66 6.15 -15.13
C LEU A 421 -8.30 4.85 -14.62
N ALA A 422 -9.56 4.92 -14.19
CA ALA A 422 -10.34 3.77 -13.77
C ALA A 422 -10.45 2.71 -14.89
N ALA A 423 -10.76 3.12 -16.12
CA ALA A 423 -10.83 2.21 -17.26
C ALA A 423 -9.48 1.52 -17.55
N HIS A 424 -8.36 2.24 -17.45
CA HIS A 424 -7.03 1.65 -17.65
C HIS A 424 -6.69 0.63 -16.54
N LYS A 425 -6.94 0.98 -15.28
CA LYS A 425 -6.71 0.07 -14.13
C LYS A 425 -7.59 -1.17 -14.22
N VAL A 426 -8.89 -1.01 -14.47
CA VAL A 426 -9.81 -2.14 -14.62
C VAL A 426 -9.45 -2.99 -15.84
N SER A 427 -9.10 -2.41 -16.99
CA SER A 427 -8.64 -3.15 -18.17
C SER A 427 -7.40 -4.00 -17.90
N ALA A 428 -6.47 -3.48 -17.09
CA ALA A 428 -5.26 -4.20 -16.70
C ALA A 428 -5.55 -5.29 -15.65
N PHE A 429 -6.31 -4.98 -14.62
CA PHE A 429 -6.57 -5.90 -13.49
C PHE A 429 -7.61 -6.97 -13.83
N GLU A 430 -8.44 -6.77 -14.85
CA GLU A 430 -9.25 -7.84 -15.44
C GLU A 430 -8.41 -8.95 -16.09
N GLU A 431 -7.09 -8.78 -16.22
CA GLU A 431 -6.17 -9.87 -16.59
C GLU A 431 -5.86 -10.82 -15.42
N ALA A 432 -6.00 -10.34 -14.18
CA ALA A 432 -5.80 -11.13 -12.96
C ALA A 432 -6.95 -12.14 -12.75
N ALA A 433 -6.75 -13.12 -11.87
CA ALA A 433 -7.82 -14.02 -11.43
C ALA A 433 -8.91 -13.30 -10.64
N GLY A 434 -8.59 -12.13 -10.08
CA GLY A 434 -9.54 -11.23 -9.46
C GLY A 434 -8.87 -9.94 -8.98
N TRP A 435 -9.68 -8.96 -8.62
CA TRP A 435 -9.21 -7.69 -8.07
C TRP A 435 -10.13 -7.17 -6.98
N PHE A 436 -9.57 -6.38 -6.08
CA PHE A 436 -10.26 -5.79 -4.93
C PHE A 436 -9.87 -4.32 -4.78
N PHE A 437 -10.85 -3.43 -4.95
CA PHE A 437 -10.61 -2.00 -4.74
C PHE A 437 -10.40 -1.69 -3.26
N PHE A 438 -9.37 -0.93 -2.94
CA PHE A 438 -9.11 -0.39 -1.61
C PHE A 438 -9.53 1.09 -1.60
N ASN A 439 -10.63 1.48 -0.94
CA ASN A 439 -11.52 0.72 -0.07
C ASN A 439 -13.00 0.84 -0.50
N PHE A 440 -13.92 0.03 0.05
CA PHE A 440 -15.35 0.18 -0.27
C PHE A 440 -15.88 1.58 0.06
N LYS A 441 -15.41 2.15 1.19
CA LYS A 441 -15.62 3.55 1.57
C LYS A 441 -14.56 4.05 2.55
N GLY A 442 -14.45 5.38 2.64
CA GLY A 442 -13.73 6.12 3.67
C GLY A 442 -14.53 7.36 4.06
N GLU A 443 -14.27 7.95 5.23
CA GLU A 443 -14.94 9.21 5.61
C GLU A 443 -14.40 10.42 4.84
N LEU A 444 -13.20 10.26 4.27
CA LEU A 444 -12.53 11.23 3.42
C LEU A 444 -12.17 10.58 2.08
N GLN A 445 -11.98 11.43 1.07
CA GLN A 445 -11.33 11.11 -0.21
C GLN A 445 -12.08 10.17 -1.16
N THR A 446 -12.48 10.72 -2.31
CA THR A 446 -13.15 9.97 -3.37
C THR A 446 -12.26 8.87 -3.97
N HIS A 447 -10.97 9.17 -4.20
CA HIS A 447 -10.01 8.25 -4.86
C HIS A 447 -9.76 6.92 -4.12
N TRP A 448 -10.05 6.89 -2.82
CA TRP A 448 -9.89 5.73 -1.93
C TRP A 448 -11.24 5.12 -1.52
N SER A 449 -12.35 5.59 -2.08
CA SER A 449 -13.70 5.16 -1.74
C SER A 449 -14.44 4.71 -3.00
N TRP A 450 -14.69 3.41 -3.10
CA TRP A 450 -15.47 2.81 -4.19
C TRP A 450 -16.83 3.49 -4.30
N GLN A 451 -17.56 3.60 -3.18
CA GLN A 451 -18.88 4.23 -3.16
C GLN A 451 -18.85 5.68 -3.64
N ALA A 452 -17.85 6.47 -3.21
CA ALA A 452 -17.73 7.87 -3.64
C ALA A 452 -17.31 7.96 -5.11
N SER A 453 -16.40 7.11 -5.57
CA SER A 453 -15.99 7.03 -6.97
C SER A 453 -17.13 6.62 -7.90
N MET A 454 -17.99 5.70 -7.46
CA MET A 454 -19.23 5.32 -8.16
C MET A 454 -20.22 6.49 -8.20
N ALA A 455 -20.42 7.20 -7.08
CA ALA A 455 -21.31 8.36 -7.02
C ALA A 455 -20.81 9.53 -7.89
N ALA A 456 -19.49 9.67 -8.03
CA ALA A 456 -18.86 10.66 -8.91
C ALA A 456 -18.86 10.25 -10.39
N GLY A 457 -19.31 9.02 -10.72
CA GLY A 457 -19.32 8.50 -12.09
C GLY A 457 -17.94 8.13 -12.64
N TRP A 458 -16.95 7.92 -11.76
CA TRP A 458 -15.57 7.56 -12.15
C TRP A 458 -15.42 6.08 -12.47
N LEU A 459 -16.29 5.23 -11.93
CA LEU A 459 -16.27 3.79 -12.12
C LEU A 459 -17.47 3.33 -12.95
N PRO A 460 -17.37 2.17 -13.63
CA PRO A 460 -18.50 1.59 -14.34
C PRO A 460 -19.67 1.34 -13.39
N PRO A 461 -20.91 1.71 -13.77
CA PRO A 461 -22.07 1.59 -12.88
C PRO A 461 -22.37 0.15 -12.47
N ASN A 462 -21.95 -0.82 -13.27
CA ASN A 462 -22.00 -2.24 -12.92
C ASN A 462 -20.80 -2.98 -13.53
N VAL A 463 -20.05 -3.70 -12.70
CA VAL A 463 -18.85 -4.43 -13.14
C VAL A 463 -19.10 -5.88 -13.54
N THR A 464 -20.35 -6.37 -13.55
CA THR A 464 -20.67 -7.75 -13.99
C THR A 464 -20.45 -7.93 -15.49
N SER A 465 -20.87 -6.94 -16.28
CA SER A 465 -20.83 -6.98 -17.75
C SER A 465 -20.21 -5.70 -18.31
N MET A 466 -18.90 -5.57 -18.13
CA MET A 466 -18.16 -4.41 -18.62
C MET A 466 -18.01 -4.46 -20.15
N PRO A 467 -18.15 -3.31 -20.84
CA PRO A 467 -18.12 -3.27 -22.30
C PRO A 467 -16.71 -3.58 -22.83
N ALA A 468 -16.63 -4.27 -23.97
CA ALA A 468 -15.35 -4.67 -24.57
C ALA A 468 -14.37 -3.49 -24.81
N PRO A 469 -14.81 -2.29 -25.25
CA PRO A 469 -13.93 -1.13 -25.33
C PRO A 469 -13.20 -0.80 -24.03
N LEU A 470 -13.87 -0.87 -22.87
CA LEU A 470 -13.25 -0.67 -21.55
C LEU A 470 -12.20 -1.74 -21.29
N LEU A 471 -12.55 -3.02 -21.48
CA LEU A 471 -11.65 -4.15 -21.22
C LEU A 471 -10.42 -4.17 -22.15
N ASN A 472 -10.51 -3.51 -23.29
CA ASN A 472 -9.48 -3.48 -24.32
C ASN A 472 -8.63 -2.19 -24.32
N VAL A 473 -8.89 -1.23 -23.41
CA VAL A 473 -8.12 0.02 -23.34
C VAL A 473 -6.62 -0.23 -23.28
N CYS A 474 -6.17 -1.20 -22.49
CA CYS A 474 -4.74 -1.54 -22.38
C CYS A 474 -4.21 -2.50 -23.47
N GLN A 475 -5.03 -2.91 -24.44
CA GLN A 475 -4.61 -3.77 -25.56
C GLN A 475 -4.12 -2.96 -26.77
N ALA A 476 -4.52 -1.68 -26.87
CA ALA A 476 -4.14 -0.77 -27.96
C ALA A 476 -2.64 -0.39 -27.87
N GLY A 477 -1.78 -1.36 -28.17
CA GLY A 477 -0.33 -1.29 -28.03
C GLY A 477 0.41 -2.61 -28.32
N GLU A 478 -0.31 -3.70 -28.64
CA GLU A 478 0.31 -4.92 -29.21
C GLU A 478 0.16 -4.89 -30.74
N PRO A 479 1.27 -4.97 -31.52
CA PRO A 479 1.25 -4.75 -32.97
C PRO A 479 0.40 -5.71 -33.81
N ASP A 480 -0.02 -6.87 -33.28
CA ASP A 480 -0.47 -7.99 -34.13
C ASP A 480 -1.99 -8.23 -34.19
N GLU A 481 -2.84 -7.48 -33.48
CA GLU A 481 -4.30 -7.60 -33.64
C GLU A 481 -5.01 -6.24 -33.62
N LEU A 482 -4.85 -5.48 -34.70
CA LEU A 482 -5.73 -4.36 -35.02
C LEU A 482 -6.66 -4.75 -36.18
N ALA A 483 -7.74 -5.46 -35.85
CA ALA A 483 -8.95 -5.42 -36.68
C ALA A 483 -9.79 -4.20 -36.26
N PRO A 484 -10.21 -3.32 -37.18
CA PRO A 484 -10.94 -2.12 -36.85
C PRO A 484 -12.41 -2.49 -36.58
N ALA A 485 -12.82 -2.50 -35.32
CA ALA A 485 -14.24 -2.49 -34.96
C ALA A 485 -14.61 -1.10 -34.45
N ALA A 486 -15.50 -0.49 -35.22
CA ALA A 486 -16.04 0.85 -35.12
C ALA A 486 -16.52 1.25 -33.72
N SER A 487 -16.47 2.56 -33.50
CA SER A 487 -17.24 3.31 -32.52
C SER A 487 -18.65 2.77 -32.31
N THR A 488 -19.01 2.46 -31.05
CA THR A 488 -20.40 2.42 -30.58
C THR A 488 -20.48 2.80 -29.09
N ASP A 489 -21.15 3.93 -28.84
CA ASP A 489 -22.10 4.23 -27.76
C ASP A 489 -21.78 3.82 -26.31
N LEU A 490 -20.83 4.54 -25.68
CA LEU A 490 -20.77 4.68 -24.23
C LEU A 490 -20.97 6.17 -23.86
N PRO A 491 -22.14 6.58 -23.33
CA PRO A 491 -22.44 7.98 -23.02
C PRO A 491 -21.46 8.64 -22.03
N TRP A 492 -20.84 7.86 -21.15
CA TRP A 492 -19.85 8.33 -20.16
C TRP A 492 -18.42 8.41 -20.70
N TYR A 493 -18.10 7.69 -21.79
CA TYR A 493 -16.78 7.72 -22.43
C TYR A 493 -16.69 8.82 -23.51
N ASN A 494 -17.82 9.13 -24.16
CA ASN A 494 -17.90 10.10 -25.26
C ASN A 494 -17.88 11.58 -24.82
N ALA A 495 -17.89 11.86 -23.50
CA ALA A 495 -17.77 13.22 -22.96
C ALA A 495 -16.30 13.71 -22.84
N LEU A 496 -15.34 12.91 -23.31
CA LEU A 496 -13.91 13.19 -23.25
C LEU A 496 -13.41 13.72 -24.60
N PRO A 497 -12.42 14.63 -24.63
CA PRO A 497 -11.83 15.06 -25.87
C PRO A 497 -11.29 13.84 -26.60
N THR A 498 -11.95 13.54 -27.72
CA THR A 498 -11.55 12.47 -28.63
C THR A 498 -10.08 12.67 -29.01
N ARG A 499 -9.38 11.57 -29.31
CA ARG A 499 -8.20 11.60 -30.18
C ARG A 499 -8.60 12.20 -31.54
N SER A 500 -8.74 13.52 -31.60
CA SER A 500 -8.88 14.31 -32.81
C SER A 500 -7.97 15.53 -32.74
N GLY A 501 -6.73 15.29 -32.33
CA GLY A 501 -5.62 16.15 -32.75
C GLY A 501 -5.33 15.87 -34.21
N SER A 502 -6.04 16.57 -35.11
CA SER A 502 -5.60 16.73 -36.51
C SER A 502 -4.13 17.19 -36.51
N PRO A 503 -3.25 16.74 -37.43
CA PRO A 503 -1.80 16.96 -37.36
C PRO A 503 -1.34 18.42 -37.53
N LEU A 504 -2.24 19.41 -37.48
CA LEU A 504 -1.99 20.76 -37.97
C LEU A 504 -2.03 21.88 -36.92
N LEU A 505 -2.24 21.60 -35.63
CA LEU A 505 -2.14 22.62 -34.58
C LEU A 505 -1.40 22.14 -33.33
N MET A 506 -0.09 21.92 -33.46
CA MET A 506 0.86 22.05 -32.34
C MET A 506 2.07 22.86 -32.82
N LEU A 507 1.86 24.16 -33.01
CA LEU A 507 2.91 25.16 -33.08
C LEU A 507 2.41 26.36 -32.27
N MET A 508 2.59 26.30 -30.95
CA MET A 508 2.85 27.42 -30.04
C MET A 508 2.71 26.89 -28.62
N GLY A 509 3.82 26.89 -27.85
CA GLY A 509 3.77 26.56 -26.42
C GLY A 509 4.87 25.66 -25.87
N VAL A 510 6.01 25.47 -26.54
CA VAL A 510 7.24 25.03 -25.85
C VAL A 510 8.14 26.25 -25.74
N GLY A 511 8.27 26.76 -24.51
CA GLY A 511 9.01 27.96 -24.20
C GLY A 511 10.44 27.92 -24.74
N LEU A 512 10.87 29.04 -25.34
CA LEU A 512 12.22 29.28 -25.83
C LEU A 512 13.34 29.00 -24.79
N GLY A 513 13.03 28.85 -23.50
CA GLY A 513 14.00 28.66 -22.42
C GLY A 513 14.72 27.31 -22.42
N THR A 514 14.04 26.20 -22.74
CA THR A 514 14.63 24.85 -22.68
C THR A 514 15.55 24.56 -23.86
N LEU A 515 15.21 25.04 -25.06
CA LEU A 515 16.06 24.91 -26.26
C LEU A 515 17.31 25.81 -26.19
N VAL A 516 17.20 27.00 -25.60
CA VAL A 516 18.36 27.87 -25.36
C VAL A 516 19.30 27.26 -24.32
N SER A 517 18.76 26.62 -23.29
CA SER A 517 19.56 25.97 -22.24
C SER A 517 20.36 24.77 -22.76
N VAL A 518 19.75 23.92 -23.59
CA VAL A 518 20.44 22.78 -24.21
C VAL A 518 21.49 23.23 -25.23
N ALA A 519 21.22 24.27 -26.02
CA ALA A 519 22.18 24.81 -26.98
C ALA A 519 23.38 25.51 -26.31
N VAL A 520 23.15 26.21 -25.19
CA VAL A 520 24.20 26.84 -24.38
C VAL A 520 25.05 25.77 -23.69
N LEU A 521 24.43 24.73 -23.14
CA LEU A 521 25.15 23.61 -22.51
C LEU A 521 26.01 22.85 -23.54
N LEU A 522 25.48 22.57 -24.75
CA LEU A 522 26.25 21.96 -25.83
C LEU A 522 27.43 22.83 -26.27
N LYS A 523 27.23 24.15 -26.38
CA LYS A 523 28.30 25.11 -26.72
C LYS A 523 29.39 25.14 -25.64
N LEU A 524 29.02 25.09 -24.37
CA LEU A 524 29.97 25.03 -23.26
C LEU A 524 30.78 23.74 -23.27
N ILE A 525 30.13 22.59 -23.47
CA ILE A 525 30.78 21.28 -23.55
C ILE A 525 31.73 21.22 -24.75
N LEU A 526 31.31 21.67 -25.93
CA LEU A 526 32.15 21.74 -27.13
C LEU A 526 33.33 22.72 -26.96
N SER A 527 33.12 23.85 -26.28
CA SER A 527 34.18 24.83 -26.02
C SER A 527 35.23 24.33 -25.03
N VAL A 528 34.81 23.53 -24.03
CA VAL A 528 35.71 22.87 -23.08
C VAL A 528 36.51 21.78 -23.80
N LEU A 529 35.87 20.92 -24.58
CA LEU A 529 36.54 19.85 -25.34
C LEU A 529 37.60 20.38 -26.31
N VAL A 530 37.34 21.51 -26.99
CA VAL A 530 38.30 22.17 -27.89
C VAL A 530 39.46 22.82 -27.13
N ARG A 531 39.23 23.37 -25.93
CA ARG A 531 40.29 23.96 -25.09
C ARG A 531 41.16 22.91 -24.39
N SER A 532 40.62 21.73 -24.12
CA SER A 532 41.33 20.61 -23.49
C SER A 532 42.16 19.76 -24.47
N GLY A 533 42.22 20.13 -25.76
CA GLY A 533 43.02 19.42 -26.77
C GLY A 533 42.46 18.04 -27.19
N VAL A 534 41.26 17.68 -26.74
CA VAL A 534 40.63 16.39 -27.06
C VAL A 534 39.97 16.50 -28.44
N ARG A 535 40.51 15.79 -29.44
CA ARG A 535 39.82 15.61 -30.72
C ARG A 535 38.74 14.54 -30.57
N ALA A 536 37.49 14.94 -30.42
CA ALA A 536 36.36 14.01 -30.49
C ALA A 536 35.98 13.71 -31.94
N ASP A 537 35.94 12.44 -32.34
CA ASP A 537 35.38 11.99 -33.62
C ASP A 537 33.83 12.11 -33.55
N PRO A 538 33.20 12.95 -34.39
CA PRO A 538 31.75 13.15 -34.38
C PRO A 538 30.91 11.88 -34.61
N LYS A 539 31.49 10.80 -35.14
CA LYS A 539 30.77 9.53 -35.37
C LYS A 539 30.51 8.73 -34.09
N GLN A 540 31.22 9.00 -33.00
CA GLN A 540 31.05 8.25 -31.74
C GLN A 540 30.01 8.84 -30.78
N LEU A 541 29.46 10.04 -31.06
CA LEU A 541 28.57 10.76 -30.15
C LEU A 541 27.06 10.48 -30.34
N GLN A 542 26.67 9.65 -31.31
CA GLN A 542 25.26 9.25 -31.59
C GLN A 542 24.22 10.40 -31.53
N LEU A 543 24.59 11.61 -31.97
CA LEU A 543 23.70 12.78 -31.93
C LEU A 543 22.68 12.75 -33.09
N PRO A 544 21.47 13.29 -32.90
CA PRO A 544 20.47 13.41 -33.96
C PRO A 544 20.99 14.21 -35.18
N PRO A 545 20.60 13.87 -36.43
CA PRO A 545 21.19 14.42 -37.66
C PRO A 545 21.16 15.96 -37.77
N ARG A 546 20.15 16.61 -37.17
CA ARG A 546 19.98 18.08 -37.20
C ARG A 546 21.02 18.82 -36.34
N LEU A 547 21.55 18.20 -35.28
CA LEU A 547 22.57 18.81 -34.40
C LEU A 547 23.98 18.69 -34.98
N LEU A 548 24.26 17.63 -35.75
CA LEU A 548 25.52 17.46 -36.50
C LEU A 548 25.74 18.56 -37.55
N LEU A 549 24.65 19.10 -38.13
CA LEU A 549 24.71 20.20 -39.10
C LEU A 549 25.10 21.55 -38.45
N LEU A 550 24.67 21.79 -37.21
CA LEU A 550 25.01 22.98 -36.43
C LEU A 550 26.47 22.95 -35.93
N ALA A 551 26.94 21.78 -35.50
CA ALA A 551 28.33 21.60 -35.07
C ALA A 551 29.33 21.86 -36.22
N LYS A 552 29.06 21.35 -37.43
CA LYS A 552 29.90 21.59 -38.62
C LYS A 552 29.95 23.06 -39.05
N ARG A 553 28.87 23.84 -38.86
CA ARG A 553 28.85 25.28 -39.17
C ARG A 553 29.67 26.12 -38.18
N SER A 554 29.84 25.69 -36.93
CA SER A 554 30.56 26.45 -35.90
C SER A 554 32.09 26.36 -35.98
N GLN A 555 32.64 25.35 -36.68
CA GLN A 555 34.09 25.20 -36.86
C GLN A 555 34.67 26.02 -38.03
N GLY A 556 33.81 26.72 -38.79
CA GLY A 556 34.18 27.36 -40.06
C GLY A 556 34.60 28.82 -40.03
N HIS A 557 34.72 29.50 -38.88
CA HIS A 557 35.07 30.94 -38.85
C HIS A 557 36.31 31.22 -37.99
N ARG A 558 37.44 31.46 -38.68
CA ARG A 558 38.63 32.13 -38.13
C ARG A 558 38.75 33.54 -38.73
N ARG A 559 38.99 34.51 -37.84
CA ARG A 559 39.63 35.84 -37.96
C ARG A 559 38.80 37.09 -38.34
N ALA A 560 39.13 38.15 -37.57
CA ALA A 560 38.85 39.60 -37.68
C ALA A 560 37.64 40.06 -36.86
N GLY A 561 37.66 41.08 -35.98
CA GLY A 561 38.65 42.05 -35.49
C GLY A 561 37.95 42.93 -34.42
N LEU A 562 38.70 43.67 -33.61
CA LEU A 562 38.27 44.42 -32.41
C LEU A 562 37.11 45.43 -32.60
N GLY A 563 36.33 45.65 -31.53
CA GLY A 563 35.49 46.85 -31.32
C GLY A 563 34.78 46.87 -29.97
N VAL A 564 34.96 47.93 -29.19
CA VAL A 564 34.68 48.13 -27.76
C VAL A 564 33.21 48.47 -27.46
N LEU A 565 32.64 47.95 -26.35
CA LEU A 565 31.87 48.71 -25.34
C LEU A 565 31.53 47.80 -24.15
N GLY A 566 32.07 48.13 -22.98
CA GLY A 566 31.98 47.34 -21.77
C GLY A 566 30.78 47.69 -20.88
N LEU A 567 30.40 46.74 -20.03
CA LEU A 567 29.87 47.01 -18.71
C LEU A 567 30.36 45.94 -17.73
N LYS A 568 30.97 46.43 -16.65
CA LYS A 568 31.49 45.67 -15.51
C LYS A 568 30.33 45.14 -14.67
N GLN A 569 30.38 43.88 -14.25
CA GLN A 569 30.04 43.53 -12.87
C GLN A 569 30.76 42.25 -12.42
N ARG A 570 31.33 42.33 -11.22
CA ARG A 570 32.18 41.33 -10.56
C ARG A 570 31.39 40.09 -10.18
N VAL A 571 31.94 38.91 -10.45
CA VAL A 571 31.59 37.68 -9.72
C VAL A 571 32.77 37.35 -8.81
N SER A 572 32.58 37.45 -7.50
CA SER A 572 33.57 37.09 -6.49
C SER A 572 33.65 35.57 -6.32
N SER A 573 34.86 35.07 -6.15
CA SER A 573 35.29 33.69 -5.95
C SER A 573 34.77 33.06 -4.64
N ARG A 574 33.46 32.74 -4.57
CA ARG A 574 32.87 32.00 -3.43
C ARG A 574 31.81 30.94 -3.77
N SER A 575 31.72 30.47 -5.02
CA SER A 575 30.65 29.53 -5.41
C SER A 575 31.11 28.30 -6.20
N LEU A 576 32.36 27.86 -5.99
CA LEU A 576 32.93 26.69 -6.68
C LEU A 576 33.56 25.67 -5.70
N ALA A 577 33.03 25.58 -4.47
CA ALA A 577 33.53 24.68 -3.43
C ALA A 577 32.40 23.90 -2.70
N GLN A 578 31.39 23.41 -3.43
CA GLN A 578 30.37 22.52 -2.86
C GLN A 578 30.00 21.32 -3.76
N LEU A 579 30.92 20.89 -4.61
CA LEU A 579 30.77 19.65 -5.39
C LEU A 579 32.08 18.86 -5.36
N ALA A 580 32.37 18.20 -4.23
CA ALA A 580 33.16 16.96 -4.11
C ALA A 580 33.46 16.62 -2.63
N PHE A 581 32.82 15.58 -2.09
CA PHE A 581 33.43 14.37 -1.48
C PHE A 581 32.51 13.65 -0.46
N PRO A 582 32.46 12.31 -0.49
CA PRO A 582 32.02 11.46 0.63
C PRO A 582 33.20 10.89 1.45
N LEU A 583 32.89 10.31 2.63
CA LEU A 583 33.67 9.46 3.56
C LEU A 583 34.60 10.12 4.62
N MET A 584 34.28 9.83 5.90
CA MET A 584 35.13 9.41 7.06
C MET A 584 34.37 9.77 8.36
N SER A 585 33.72 8.85 9.08
CA SER A 585 34.23 7.87 10.06
C SER A 585 34.87 8.45 11.34
N ALA A 586 34.15 8.24 12.44
CA ALA A 586 34.59 7.93 13.82
C ALA A 586 35.20 9.01 14.73
N GLN A 587 34.56 9.18 15.90
CA GLN A 587 35.09 9.13 17.30
C GLN A 587 34.10 9.87 18.23
N HIS A 588 33.69 9.41 19.42
CA HIS A 588 34.20 8.38 20.32
C HIS A 588 33.05 7.88 21.23
N ALA A 589 33.20 6.65 21.71
CA ALA A 589 32.33 5.94 22.64
C ALA A 589 32.48 6.40 24.10
N ILE A 590 31.41 6.27 24.89
CA ILE A 590 31.44 5.89 26.32
C ILE A 590 30.34 4.83 26.52
N THR A 591 30.69 3.81 27.30
CA THR A 591 30.11 2.48 27.46
C THR A 591 28.92 2.38 28.43
N GLU A 592 28.21 1.26 28.27
CA GLU A 592 27.11 0.64 29.01
C GLU A 592 27.19 0.66 30.54
N ALA A 593 26.02 0.83 31.20
CA ALA A 593 25.46 -0.04 32.25
C ALA A 593 24.26 0.67 32.93
N ASP A 594 23.29 -0.13 33.40
CA ASP A 594 22.16 0.19 34.29
C ASP A 594 20.87 0.79 33.69
N GLU A 595 19.99 -0.07 33.16
CA GLU A 595 18.52 0.08 33.32
C GLU A 595 17.84 -1.30 33.50
N ASP A 596 18.38 -2.12 34.42
CA ASP A 596 17.69 -3.32 34.94
C ASP A 596 17.56 -3.29 36.48
N LEU A 597 17.60 -2.08 37.07
CA LEU A 597 17.57 -1.88 38.53
C LEU A 597 16.83 -0.60 38.94
N LEU A 598 15.64 -0.36 38.37
CA LEU A 598 14.73 0.68 38.85
C LEU A 598 13.25 0.23 38.83
N MET A 599 12.94 -0.99 39.29
CA MET A 599 11.57 -1.37 39.69
C MET A 599 11.56 -2.40 40.85
N THR A 600 12.50 -2.32 41.79
CA THR A 600 12.39 -3.02 43.08
C THR A 600 12.84 -2.10 44.21
N GLY A 601 11.87 -1.38 44.77
CA GLY A 601 12.04 -0.52 45.93
C GLY A 601 10.78 -0.56 46.79
N GLU A 602 10.25 -1.76 47.07
CA GLU A 602 9.30 -1.95 48.16
C GLU A 602 10.08 -2.23 49.44
N SER A 603 10.12 -1.22 50.30
CA SER A 603 10.52 -1.37 51.69
C SER A 603 9.53 -2.28 52.40
N ALA A 604 10.06 -3.34 53.00
CA ALA A 604 9.40 -4.13 54.02
C ALA A 604 8.97 -3.24 55.20
N GLY A 605 7.76 -3.46 55.68
CA GLY A 605 7.18 -2.84 56.88
C GLY A 605 5.86 -3.51 57.24
N ASP A 606 5.98 -4.51 58.14
CA ASP A 606 5.05 -4.94 59.18
C ASP A 606 3.69 -5.61 58.83
N GLU A 607 3.69 -6.93 59.09
CA GLU A 607 2.73 -7.74 59.86
C GLU A 607 1.31 -7.18 60.13
N GLU A 608 0.27 -7.87 59.63
CA GLU A 608 -0.50 -8.89 60.38
C GLU A 608 -1.61 -9.53 59.50
N PRO A 609 -1.99 -10.81 59.73
CA PRO A 609 -2.99 -11.52 58.94
C PRO A 609 -4.36 -11.49 59.60
N LEU A 610 -5.48 -11.59 58.86
CA LEU A 610 -6.71 -12.27 59.32
C LEU A 610 -7.80 -12.33 58.22
N ARG A 611 -8.14 -13.58 57.88
CA ARG A 611 -9.42 -14.15 57.38
C ARG A 611 -9.91 -13.86 55.97
#